data_AF-A0A0F9S4D1-F1
#
_entry.id   AF-A0A0F9S4D1-F1
#
_cell.length_a   1.000
_cell.length_b   1.000
_cell.length_c   1.000
_cell.angle_alpha   90.00
_cell.angle_beta   90.00
_cell.angle_gamma   90.00
#
_symmetry.space_group_name_H-M   'P 1'
#
loop_
_entity.id
_entity.type
_entity.pdbx_description
1 polymer ?
#
loop_
_entity_poly.entity_id
_entity_poly.type
_entity_poly.pdbx_seq_one_letter_code
_entity_poly.pdbx_strand_id
1 'polypeptide(L)'
;MLRKADNVRTTDAHQVNRDNHVFDKTQAKEDYPHQVALLDLIPRIQSRTRDALSVDRVDTLFFQRKLTGRRCSCFIVESSPDGQCQICYGTGIVGGYSKFGTTDLTIDVTHPSLRCVNVRPLFELQARPVLLGLDDTALEGYIEADVAIRQSLGIADVFKMVVRSTTITQNNSIEAFVKSADETDFVPVTYASLNARIGDQKLTFRFEFSRATLSDANPIMSHFFLRSKLMDDLRIRIDLPRDRESITLAEFGIYDSWQTITAFFDSSVPKVGVEDFVFRCRDQELWKVVDSSPNRPLNILTSHDTTLRLVQTFEPYVNVPVGQT
;
A
#
# COMPACT_ATOMS: atom_id res chain seq x y z
N MET A 1 82.68 15.17 12.34
CA MET A 1 83.87 14.32 12.57
C MET A 1 83.43 13.21 13.52
N LEU A 2 83.46 11.91 13.14
CA LEU A 2 84.60 10.99 13.27
C LEU A 2 85.07 10.88 14.74
N ARG A 3 85.08 9.73 15.46
CA ARG A 3 84.88 8.28 15.20
C ARG A 3 84.34 7.63 16.52
N LYS A 4 83.62 6.47 16.54
CA LYS A 4 84.13 5.07 16.79
C LYS A 4 85.33 5.02 17.77
N ALA A 5 85.55 4.09 18.71
CA ALA A 5 85.07 2.72 18.98
C ALA A 5 85.56 2.29 20.40
N ASP A 6 85.24 1.15 21.06
CA ASP A 6 84.10 0.21 21.09
C ASP A 6 84.34 -0.77 22.29
N ASN A 7 83.32 -1.56 22.71
CA ASN A 7 83.39 -2.82 23.51
C ASN A 7 83.82 -2.86 25.00
N VAL A 8 82.89 -3.31 25.87
CA VAL A 8 83.17 -4.22 27.00
C VAL A 8 82.15 -5.38 26.99
N ARG A 9 82.62 -6.58 27.36
CA ARG A 9 81.93 -7.88 27.27
C ARG A 9 80.73 -8.02 28.22
N THR A 10 79.77 -8.85 27.84
CA THR A 10 78.93 -9.61 28.77
C THR A 10 78.94 -11.11 28.42
N THR A 11 79.54 -11.89 29.32
CA THR A 11 79.34 -13.34 29.44
C THR A 11 78.86 -13.57 30.86
N ASP A 12 77.65 -14.08 31.03
CA ASP A 12 77.44 -15.42 31.61
C ASP A 12 75.94 -15.73 31.76
N ALA A 13 75.61 -17.00 31.59
CA ALA A 13 74.25 -17.49 31.68
C ALA A 13 73.91 -17.88 33.12
N HIS A 14 72.74 -17.50 33.63
CA HIS A 14 72.14 -18.18 34.78
C HIS A 14 70.61 -18.30 34.68
N GLN A 15 70.17 -19.55 34.75
CA GLN A 15 68.87 -20.05 35.22
C GLN A 15 67.58 -19.47 34.60
N VAL A 16 67.04 -20.26 33.67
CA VAL A 16 65.59 -20.36 33.42
C VAL A 16 64.89 -20.74 34.73
N ASN A 17 64.22 -19.78 35.37
CA ASN A 17 63.41 -20.09 36.55
C ASN A 17 62.06 -20.67 36.12
N ARG A 18 61.96 -22.00 36.15
CA ARG A 18 60.85 -22.78 35.61
C ARG A 18 59.81 -23.08 36.70
N ASP A 19 59.26 -22.03 37.32
CA ASP A 19 58.25 -22.15 38.37
C ASP A 19 56.84 -21.82 37.88
N ASN A 20 56.07 -22.89 37.64
CA ASN A 20 54.67 -23.03 38.03
C ASN A 20 53.68 -21.88 37.74
N HIS A 21 53.55 -21.47 36.48
CA HIS A 21 52.20 -21.16 35.98
C HIS A 21 51.44 -22.46 35.72
N VAL A 22 50.73 -22.93 36.76
CA VAL A 22 49.58 -23.81 36.55
C VAL A 22 48.57 -22.99 35.73
N PHE A 23 48.49 -23.26 34.43
CA PHE A 23 47.42 -22.74 33.59
C PHE A 23 46.10 -23.29 34.11
N ASP A 24 45.39 -22.46 34.85
CA ASP A 24 44.10 -22.83 35.41
C ASP A 24 43.11 -23.01 34.26
N LYS A 25 42.74 -24.27 33.99
CA LYS A 25 41.90 -24.66 32.83
C LYS A 25 40.48 -24.09 32.90
N THR A 26 40.15 -23.44 34.02
CA THR A 26 38.92 -22.68 34.28
C THR A 26 38.94 -21.33 33.55
N GLN A 27 40.00 -20.52 33.67
CA GLN A 27 40.09 -19.20 33.03
C GLN A 27 40.02 -19.28 31.49
N ALA A 28 40.67 -20.29 30.89
CA ALA A 28 40.62 -20.52 29.44
C ALA A 28 39.20 -20.82 28.90
N LYS A 29 38.23 -21.15 29.77
CA LYS A 29 36.81 -21.32 29.39
C LYS A 29 35.97 -20.06 29.59
N GLU A 30 36.38 -19.14 30.46
CA GLU A 30 35.72 -17.86 30.69
C GLU A 30 36.10 -16.83 29.60
N ASP A 31 37.35 -16.88 29.10
CA ASP A 31 37.79 -16.06 27.96
C ASP A 31 37.23 -16.54 26.61
N TYR A 32 36.83 -17.81 26.47
CA TYR A 32 36.39 -18.35 25.18
C TYR A 32 35.11 -17.66 24.63
N PRO A 33 34.04 -17.43 25.42
CA PRO A 33 32.93 -16.57 25.01
C PRO A 33 33.36 -15.16 24.62
N HIS A 34 34.36 -14.58 25.29
CA HIS A 34 34.84 -13.23 25.03
C HIS A 34 35.67 -13.14 23.74
N GLN A 35 36.49 -14.16 23.45
CA GLN A 35 37.20 -14.31 22.18
C GLN A 35 36.25 -14.59 21.01
N VAL A 36 35.23 -15.45 21.19
CA VAL A 36 34.18 -15.67 20.18
C VAL A 36 33.38 -14.39 19.95
N ALA A 37 33.11 -13.62 21.02
CA ALA A 37 32.48 -12.31 20.90
C ALA A 37 33.33 -11.33 20.08
N LEU A 38 34.63 -11.22 20.36
CA LEU A 38 35.55 -10.31 19.65
C LEU A 38 35.87 -10.73 18.22
N LEU A 39 36.01 -12.02 17.94
CA LEU A 39 36.53 -12.53 16.65
C LEU A 39 35.44 -12.93 15.66
N ASP A 40 34.22 -13.26 16.13
CA ASP A 40 33.14 -13.72 15.25
C ASP A 40 31.85 -12.89 15.39
N LEU A 41 31.38 -12.62 16.61
CA LEU A 41 30.14 -11.86 16.80
C LEU A 41 30.31 -10.36 16.51
N ILE A 42 31.36 -9.70 17.02
CA ILE A 42 31.59 -8.27 16.79
C ILE A 42 31.79 -7.96 15.30
N PRO A 43 32.59 -8.71 14.52
CA PRO A 43 32.67 -8.50 13.07
C PRO A 43 31.35 -8.75 12.33
N ARG A 44 30.57 -9.77 12.72
CA ARG A 44 29.23 -10.01 12.14
C ARG A 44 28.22 -8.92 12.52
N ILE A 45 28.27 -8.39 13.75
CA ILE A 45 27.45 -7.28 14.20
C ILE A 45 27.89 -5.99 13.49
N GLN A 46 29.19 -5.73 13.35
CA GLN A 46 29.70 -4.59 12.60
C GLN A 46 29.37 -4.66 11.11
N SER A 47 29.39 -5.85 10.49
CA SER A 47 28.85 -6.05 9.14
C SER A 47 27.37 -5.72 9.14
N ARG A 48 26.54 -6.43 9.93
CA ARG A 48 25.08 -6.20 9.96
C ARG A 48 24.68 -4.77 10.32
N THR A 49 25.47 -4.07 11.13
CA THR A 49 25.27 -2.64 11.45
C THR A 49 25.72 -1.75 10.29
N ARG A 50 26.80 -2.09 9.57
CA ARG A 50 27.20 -1.39 8.33
C ARG A 50 26.17 -1.61 7.23
N ASP A 51 25.65 -2.82 7.11
CA ASP A 51 24.59 -3.22 6.17
C ASP A 51 23.27 -2.50 6.54
N ALA A 52 22.95 -2.39 7.84
CA ALA A 52 21.82 -1.57 8.33
C ALA A 52 22.05 -0.05 8.26
N LEU A 53 23.30 0.41 8.06
CA LEU A 53 23.65 1.81 7.75
C LEU A 53 23.75 2.08 6.24
N SER A 54 23.79 1.02 5.41
CA SER A 54 23.79 1.10 3.94
C SER A 54 22.40 0.96 3.32
N VAL A 55 21.35 0.83 4.15
CA VAL A 55 19.95 0.98 3.70
C VAL A 55 19.44 2.40 3.91
N ASP A 56 18.68 2.90 2.94
CA ASP A 56 17.82 4.08 3.12
C ASP A 56 16.43 3.65 3.58
N ARG A 57 15.87 4.38 4.55
CA ARG A 57 14.58 4.07 5.17
C ARG A 57 13.51 4.96 4.60
N VAL A 58 12.58 4.35 3.87
CA VAL A 58 11.58 5.08 3.10
C VAL A 58 10.19 4.77 3.65
N ASP A 59 9.48 5.83 4.06
CA ASP A 59 8.07 5.76 4.40
C ASP A 59 7.24 5.60 3.10
N THR A 60 6.38 4.59 3.06
CA THR A 60 5.53 4.27 1.90
C THR A 60 4.12 3.88 2.34
N LEU A 61 3.15 4.00 1.43
CA LEU A 61 1.80 3.45 1.62
C LEU A 61 1.70 2.14 0.82
N PHE A 62 1.40 1.03 1.49
CA PHE A 62 1.31 -0.29 0.87
C PHE A 62 -0.12 -0.64 0.47
N PHE A 63 -0.28 -1.27 -0.69
CA PHE A 63 -1.55 -1.65 -1.29
C PHE A 63 -1.52 -3.11 -1.73
N GLN A 64 -2.30 -3.95 -1.06
CA GLN A 64 -2.37 -5.38 -1.32
C GLN A 64 -3.52 -5.72 -2.28
N ARG A 65 -3.25 -6.51 -3.32
CA ARG A 65 -4.24 -6.98 -4.28
C ARG A 65 -5.29 -7.88 -3.61
N LYS A 66 -6.57 -7.59 -3.84
CA LYS A 66 -7.70 -8.41 -3.39
C LYS A 66 -7.82 -9.65 -4.27
N LEU A 67 -7.61 -10.81 -3.66
CA LEU A 67 -7.76 -12.13 -4.32
C LEU A 67 -9.19 -12.68 -4.25
N THR A 68 -10.00 -12.17 -3.32
CA THR A 68 -11.36 -12.64 -3.04
C THR A 68 -12.26 -11.46 -2.75
N GLY A 69 -13.53 -11.54 -3.16
CA GLY A 69 -14.53 -10.53 -2.86
C GLY A 69 -15.64 -10.52 -3.90
N ARG A 70 -16.38 -9.40 -3.93
CA ARG A 70 -17.43 -9.16 -4.91
C ARG A 70 -16.84 -8.98 -6.30
N ARG A 71 -17.36 -9.70 -7.31
CA ARG A 71 -16.93 -9.55 -8.71
C ARG A 71 -17.45 -8.24 -9.29
N CYS A 72 -16.60 -7.56 -10.05
CA CYS A 72 -16.92 -6.32 -10.74
C CYS A 72 -17.85 -6.56 -11.94
N SER A 73 -18.70 -5.58 -12.28
CA SER A 73 -19.58 -5.62 -13.46
C SER A 73 -18.85 -5.60 -14.80
N CYS A 74 -17.52 -5.34 -14.83
CA CYS A 74 -16.74 -5.46 -16.06
C CYS A 74 -16.58 -6.91 -16.55
N PHE A 75 -16.78 -7.91 -15.68
CA PHE A 75 -16.43 -9.32 -15.91
C PHE A 75 -17.44 -10.15 -16.73
N ILE A 76 -18.34 -9.50 -17.49
CA ILE A 76 -19.56 -10.17 -18.01
C ILE A 76 -19.37 -10.78 -19.41
N VAL A 77 -18.31 -10.45 -20.16
CA VAL A 77 -18.10 -10.93 -21.54
C VAL A 77 -16.67 -11.43 -21.83
N GLU A 78 -15.70 -11.15 -20.98
CA GLU A 78 -14.30 -11.58 -21.15
C GLU A 78 -13.83 -12.45 -20.00
N SER A 79 -12.89 -13.37 -20.27
CA SER A 79 -12.18 -14.15 -19.23
C SER A 79 -11.22 -13.29 -18.40
N SER A 80 -10.88 -12.10 -18.89
CA SER A 80 -10.09 -11.06 -18.23
C SER A 80 -10.98 -9.89 -17.78
N PRO A 81 -10.68 -9.23 -16.66
CA PRO A 81 -11.24 -7.93 -16.35
C PRO A 81 -10.68 -6.86 -17.30
N ASP A 82 -11.48 -5.82 -17.54
CA ASP A 82 -10.99 -4.58 -18.17
C ASP A 82 -9.86 -3.96 -17.31
N GLY A 83 -8.69 -3.86 -17.90
CA GLY A 83 -7.47 -3.33 -17.29
C GLY A 83 -7.54 -1.85 -16.89
N GLN A 84 -8.48 -1.07 -17.43
CA GLN A 84 -8.70 0.34 -17.08
C GLN A 84 -9.95 0.55 -16.21
N CYS A 85 -10.60 -0.53 -15.77
CA CYS A 85 -11.84 -0.45 -14.99
C CYS A 85 -11.62 0.29 -13.65
N GLN A 86 -12.25 1.46 -13.49
CA GLN A 86 -12.08 2.31 -12.30
C GLN A 86 -12.71 1.75 -11.01
N ILE A 87 -13.41 0.62 -11.06
CA ILE A 87 -14.01 -0.07 -9.89
C ILE A 87 -13.09 -1.16 -9.35
N CYS A 88 -12.43 -1.93 -10.23
CA CYS A 88 -11.60 -3.07 -9.84
C CYS A 88 -10.11 -2.91 -10.17
N TYR A 89 -9.74 -1.84 -10.86
CA TYR A 89 -8.35 -1.50 -11.22
C TYR A 89 -7.62 -2.67 -11.90
N GLY A 90 -8.27 -3.28 -12.90
CA GLY A 90 -7.73 -4.45 -13.63
C GLY A 90 -7.69 -5.77 -12.86
N THR A 91 -8.16 -5.85 -11.61
CA THR A 91 -8.09 -7.09 -10.81
C THR A 91 -9.31 -8.01 -10.96
N GLY A 92 -10.46 -7.48 -11.38
CA GLY A 92 -11.76 -8.18 -11.41
C GLY A 92 -12.53 -8.18 -10.08
N ILE A 93 -11.87 -7.89 -8.95
CA ILE A 93 -12.49 -7.78 -7.63
C ILE A 93 -12.77 -6.31 -7.32
N VAL A 94 -13.98 -6.01 -6.83
CA VAL A 94 -14.38 -4.63 -6.52
C VAL A 94 -13.48 -4.01 -5.45
N GLY A 95 -13.09 -2.75 -5.68
CA GLY A 95 -12.09 -2.01 -4.92
C GLY A 95 -10.64 -2.38 -5.27
N GLY A 96 -10.39 -3.55 -5.87
CA GLY A 96 -9.13 -4.05 -6.42
C GLY A 96 -7.97 -4.28 -5.45
N TYR A 97 -7.63 -3.27 -4.67
CA TYR A 97 -6.52 -3.26 -3.72
C TYR A 97 -7.01 -2.77 -2.35
N SER A 98 -6.44 -3.31 -1.27
CA SER A 98 -6.61 -2.82 0.10
C SER A 98 -5.37 -2.02 0.50
N LYS A 99 -5.53 -0.74 0.86
CA LYS A 99 -4.43 0.02 1.49
C LYS A 99 -4.19 -0.54 2.90
N PHE A 100 -2.94 -0.78 3.27
CA PHE A 100 -2.58 -1.31 4.59
C PHE A 100 -3.18 -0.43 5.70
N GLY A 101 -3.72 -1.06 6.74
CA GLY A 101 -4.36 -0.33 7.83
C GLY A 101 -5.71 0.33 7.52
N THR A 102 -6.38 -0.06 6.41
CA THR A 102 -7.68 0.51 6.02
C THR A 102 -8.69 -0.57 5.62
N THR A 103 -9.96 -0.18 5.57
CA THR A 103 -11.04 -0.97 4.96
C THR A 103 -11.69 -0.16 3.83
N ASP A 104 -11.98 -0.82 2.70
CA ASP A 104 -12.62 -0.19 1.55
C ASP A 104 -14.06 -0.66 1.38
N LEU A 105 -14.88 0.29 0.97
CA LEU A 105 -16.24 0.14 0.50
C LEU A 105 -16.30 0.57 -0.97
N THR A 106 -17.14 -0.10 -1.74
CA THR A 106 -17.57 0.41 -3.04
C THR A 106 -19.04 0.10 -3.24
N ILE A 107 -19.80 1.10 -3.71
CA ILE A 107 -21.20 1.00 -4.11
C ILE A 107 -21.25 1.18 -5.62
N ASP A 108 -21.67 0.13 -6.31
CA ASP A 108 -21.86 0.05 -7.76
C ASP A 108 -22.96 -0.98 -8.05
N VAL A 109 -23.28 -1.18 -9.32
CA VAL A 109 -24.39 -2.05 -9.75
C VAL A 109 -24.39 -3.47 -9.18
N THR A 110 -23.24 -4.07 -8.84
CA THR A 110 -23.24 -5.44 -8.27
C THR A 110 -23.39 -5.47 -6.74
N HIS A 111 -23.57 -4.32 -6.07
CA HIS A 111 -23.68 -4.23 -4.61
C HIS A 111 -24.97 -4.90 -4.09
N PRO A 112 -24.90 -5.81 -3.10
CA PRO A 112 -26.00 -6.73 -2.78
C PRO A 112 -27.21 -6.06 -2.10
N SER A 113 -27.01 -4.91 -1.46
CA SER A 113 -28.09 -4.13 -0.81
C SER A 113 -28.59 -2.95 -1.66
N LEU A 114 -28.16 -2.87 -2.94
CA LEU A 114 -28.53 -1.78 -3.83
C LEU A 114 -30.02 -1.82 -4.14
N ARG A 115 -30.72 -0.74 -3.78
CA ARG A 115 -32.11 -0.46 -4.11
C ARG A 115 -32.13 0.71 -5.08
N CYS A 116 -32.91 0.63 -6.16
CA CYS A 116 -33.02 1.70 -7.15
C CYS A 116 -34.47 2.13 -7.31
N VAL A 117 -34.69 3.43 -7.45
CA VAL A 117 -36.00 4.05 -7.72
C VAL A 117 -35.81 5.03 -8.87
N ASN A 118 -36.49 4.80 -9.99
CA ASN A 118 -36.34 5.56 -11.24
C ASN A 118 -34.89 5.64 -11.77
N VAL A 119 -34.02 4.70 -11.39
CA VAL A 119 -32.61 4.60 -11.82
C VAL A 119 -32.37 3.15 -12.21
N ARG A 120 -31.71 2.92 -13.35
CA ARG A 120 -31.44 1.58 -13.87
C ARG A 120 -29.97 1.38 -14.27
N PRO A 121 -29.50 0.12 -14.30
CA PRO A 121 -28.26 -0.23 -14.99
C PRO A 121 -28.39 0.04 -16.50
N LEU A 122 -27.38 0.70 -17.06
CA LEU A 122 -27.32 1.06 -18.48
C LEU A 122 -26.50 0.02 -19.27
N PHE A 123 -27.04 -1.19 -19.40
CA PHE A 123 -26.39 -2.29 -20.12
C PHE A 123 -26.23 -2.02 -21.62
N GLU A 124 -27.15 -1.26 -22.21
CA GLU A 124 -27.19 -0.89 -23.63
C GLU A 124 -26.01 0.00 -24.05
N LEU A 125 -25.41 0.75 -23.13
CA LEU A 125 -24.22 1.56 -23.40
C LEU A 125 -22.95 0.71 -23.65
N GLN A 126 -23.02 -0.60 -23.42
CA GLN A 126 -21.89 -1.54 -23.47
C GLN A 126 -20.67 -1.14 -22.63
N ALA A 127 -20.85 -0.18 -21.72
CA ALA A 127 -19.80 0.34 -20.87
C ALA A 127 -19.25 -0.73 -19.92
N ARG A 128 -17.96 -0.62 -19.62
CA ARG A 128 -17.24 -1.42 -18.63
C ARG A 128 -16.52 -0.42 -17.72
N PRO A 129 -16.78 -0.43 -16.40
CA PRO A 129 -17.87 -1.15 -15.71
C PRO A 129 -19.27 -0.71 -16.19
N VAL A 130 -20.28 -1.52 -15.88
CA VAL A 130 -21.69 -1.14 -16.13
C VAL A 130 -22.05 0.07 -15.27
N LEU A 131 -22.74 1.04 -15.87
CA LEU A 131 -23.08 2.33 -15.27
C LEU A 131 -24.53 2.35 -14.78
N LEU A 132 -24.84 3.28 -13.88
CA LEU A 132 -26.18 3.58 -13.38
C LEU A 132 -26.61 4.97 -13.87
N GLY A 133 -27.83 5.08 -14.35
CA GLY A 133 -28.42 6.37 -14.75
C GLY A 133 -29.93 6.37 -14.61
N LEU A 134 -30.51 7.56 -14.65
CA LEU A 134 -31.93 7.79 -14.46
C LEU A 134 -32.76 7.07 -15.54
N ASP A 135 -33.99 6.68 -15.23
CA ASP A 135 -34.91 6.15 -16.23
C ASP A 135 -35.31 7.24 -17.23
N ASP A 136 -35.41 6.88 -18.51
CA ASP A 136 -35.62 7.83 -19.60
C ASP A 136 -36.94 8.60 -19.51
N THR A 137 -37.90 8.10 -18.71
CA THR A 137 -39.20 8.72 -18.41
C THR A 137 -39.24 9.52 -17.09
N ALA A 138 -38.17 9.50 -16.29
CA ALA A 138 -38.12 10.17 -14.98
C ALA A 138 -37.33 11.49 -15.02
N LEU A 139 -37.71 12.42 -14.14
CA LEU A 139 -36.95 13.65 -13.86
C LEU A 139 -36.07 13.49 -12.61
N GLU A 140 -36.51 12.67 -11.67
CA GLU A 140 -35.84 12.42 -10.39
C GLU A 140 -35.87 10.93 -10.04
N GLY A 141 -34.81 10.47 -9.38
CA GLY A 141 -34.64 9.10 -8.94
C GLY A 141 -33.47 8.98 -7.98
N TYR A 142 -33.31 7.81 -7.37
CA TYR A 142 -32.17 7.55 -6.48
C TYR A 142 -31.77 6.09 -6.46
N ILE A 143 -30.54 5.86 -6.02
CA ILE A 143 -30.11 4.54 -5.53
C ILE A 143 -29.77 4.66 -4.05
N GLU A 144 -30.07 3.61 -3.30
CA GLU A 144 -29.79 3.51 -1.86
C GLU A 144 -29.08 2.18 -1.57
N ALA A 145 -28.03 2.21 -0.75
CA ALA A 145 -27.29 1.01 -0.36
C ALA A 145 -26.99 1.02 1.14
N ASP A 146 -27.38 -0.07 1.80
CA ASP A 146 -27.04 -0.33 3.19
C ASP A 146 -25.65 -0.96 3.30
N VAL A 147 -24.84 -0.41 4.18
CA VAL A 147 -23.42 -0.71 4.31
C VAL A 147 -23.09 -1.03 5.76
N ALA A 148 -22.50 -2.20 6.01
CA ALA A 148 -21.91 -2.51 7.31
C ALA A 148 -20.49 -1.95 7.37
N ILE A 149 -20.24 -0.97 8.24
CA ILE A 149 -18.88 -0.52 8.56
C ILE A 149 -18.37 -1.36 9.73
N ARG A 150 -17.21 -2.00 9.55
CA ARG A 150 -16.60 -2.84 10.58
C ARG A 150 -15.24 -2.27 10.96
N GLN A 151 -15.00 -2.17 12.27
CA GLN A 151 -13.68 -1.94 12.89
C GLN A 151 -12.97 -0.62 12.50
N SER A 152 -13.70 0.42 12.10
CA SER A 152 -13.08 1.70 11.72
C SER A 152 -12.83 2.63 12.93
N LEU A 153 -11.79 3.46 12.83
CA LEU A 153 -11.45 4.52 13.78
C LEU A 153 -12.34 5.79 13.65
N GLY A 154 -13.40 5.77 12.83
CA GLY A 154 -14.22 6.96 12.58
C GLY A 154 -13.60 7.98 11.62
N ILE A 155 -12.54 7.61 10.88
CA ILE A 155 -11.80 8.51 9.97
C ILE A 155 -11.87 7.98 8.53
N ALA A 156 -12.42 8.78 7.61
CA ALA A 156 -12.30 8.55 6.17
C ALA A 156 -10.88 8.93 5.68
N ASP A 157 -10.20 7.99 5.01
CA ASP A 157 -8.92 8.23 4.30
C ASP A 157 -9.18 8.92 2.96
N VAL A 158 -10.20 8.44 2.24
CA VAL A 158 -10.65 9.00 0.96
C VAL A 158 -12.06 8.53 0.63
N PHE A 159 -12.85 9.38 -0.01
CA PHE A 159 -14.05 8.98 -0.73
C PHE A 159 -14.09 9.63 -2.11
N LYS A 160 -14.77 8.99 -3.05
CA LYS A 160 -14.90 9.47 -4.44
C LYS A 160 -16.19 8.94 -5.05
N MET A 161 -17.04 9.86 -5.51
CA MET A 161 -18.12 9.52 -6.45
C MET A 161 -17.59 9.68 -7.87
N VAL A 162 -17.74 8.66 -8.71
CA VAL A 162 -17.31 8.71 -10.11
C VAL A 162 -18.52 8.87 -11.01
N VAL A 163 -18.69 10.09 -11.50
CA VAL A 163 -19.75 10.52 -12.44
C VAL A 163 -19.14 10.74 -13.82
N ARG A 164 -19.85 10.40 -14.90
CA ARG A 164 -19.39 10.77 -16.25
C ARG A 164 -19.61 12.27 -16.47
N SER A 165 -18.53 13.04 -16.44
CA SER A 165 -18.55 14.51 -16.59
C SER A 165 -19.28 14.99 -17.85
N THR A 166 -19.20 14.25 -18.96
CA THR A 166 -19.93 14.56 -20.21
C THR A 166 -21.46 14.50 -20.09
N THR A 167 -21.99 14.00 -18.96
CA THR A 167 -23.43 13.94 -18.68
C THR A 167 -23.88 15.00 -17.69
N ILE A 168 -22.97 15.70 -17.00
CA ILE A 168 -23.33 16.74 -16.03
C ILE A 168 -23.29 18.12 -16.68
N THR A 169 -24.38 18.85 -16.50
CA THR A 169 -24.68 20.17 -17.06
C THR A 169 -25.24 21.04 -15.94
N GLN A 170 -25.66 22.28 -16.24
CA GLN A 170 -26.36 23.12 -15.27
C GLN A 170 -27.78 22.61 -14.93
N ASN A 171 -28.33 21.71 -15.75
CA ASN A 171 -29.73 21.26 -15.67
C ASN A 171 -29.89 19.86 -15.06
N ASN A 172 -28.82 19.22 -14.59
CA ASN A 172 -28.88 17.89 -13.99
C ASN A 172 -27.78 17.71 -12.93
N SER A 173 -28.01 16.80 -11.98
CA SER A 173 -27.07 16.54 -10.89
C SER A 173 -27.09 15.07 -10.45
N ILE A 174 -26.00 14.69 -9.76
CA ILE A 174 -25.97 13.52 -8.90
C ILE A 174 -25.42 14.00 -7.55
N GLU A 175 -26.20 13.85 -6.49
CA GLU A 175 -25.83 14.26 -5.14
C GLU A 175 -25.73 13.06 -4.22
N ALA A 176 -24.66 13.00 -3.44
CA ALA A 176 -24.38 11.90 -2.53
C ALA A 176 -24.76 12.29 -1.11
N PHE A 177 -25.55 11.45 -0.45
CA PHE A 177 -25.98 11.59 0.93
C PHE A 177 -25.67 10.34 1.74
N VAL A 178 -25.50 10.53 3.05
CA VAL A 178 -25.24 9.47 4.03
C VAL A 178 -26.10 9.70 5.25
N LYS A 179 -26.48 8.62 5.92
CA LYS A 179 -26.99 8.65 7.29
C LYS A 179 -26.64 7.38 8.05
N SER A 180 -26.66 7.47 9.37
CA SER A 180 -26.54 6.33 10.28
C SER A 180 -27.88 5.64 10.50
N ALA A 181 -27.86 4.43 11.07
CA ALA A 181 -29.07 3.62 11.25
C ALA A 181 -30.15 4.30 12.11
N ASP A 182 -29.76 5.10 13.10
CA ASP A 182 -30.65 5.79 14.05
C ASP A 182 -31.11 7.17 13.56
N GLU A 183 -30.62 7.63 12.39
CA GLU A 183 -30.97 8.94 11.83
C GLU A 183 -32.19 8.85 10.90
N THR A 184 -33.10 9.81 11.04
CA THR A 184 -34.24 10.01 10.13
C THR A 184 -33.75 10.51 8.78
N ASP A 185 -32.99 11.60 8.80
CA ASP A 185 -32.69 12.42 7.63
C ASP A 185 -31.32 12.12 7.03
N PHE A 186 -31.21 12.37 5.73
CA PHE A 186 -29.98 12.21 4.96
C PHE A 186 -29.17 13.52 4.99
N VAL A 187 -27.85 13.44 5.18
CA VAL A 187 -26.95 14.60 5.10
C VAL A 187 -25.98 14.47 3.91
N PRO A 188 -25.58 15.57 3.25
CA PRO A 188 -24.63 15.52 2.15
C PRO A 188 -23.30 14.88 2.55
N VAL A 189 -22.72 14.07 1.66
CA VAL A 189 -21.44 13.38 1.87
C VAL A 189 -20.28 14.37 1.82
N THR A 190 -19.65 14.55 2.97
CA THR A 190 -18.46 15.37 3.20
C THR A 190 -17.55 14.65 4.19
N TYR A 191 -16.26 15.02 4.28
CA TYR A 191 -15.37 14.44 5.31
C TYR A 191 -15.92 14.64 6.73
N ALA A 192 -16.56 15.79 7.01
CA ALA A 192 -17.16 16.05 8.31
C ALA A 192 -18.37 15.13 8.60
N SER A 193 -19.30 15.00 7.65
CA SER A 193 -20.48 14.13 7.83
C SER A 193 -20.13 12.64 7.88
N LEU A 194 -19.09 12.22 7.15
CA LEU A 194 -18.56 10.86 7.19
C LEU A 194 -17.83 10.55 8.50
N ASN A 195 -16.90 11.40 8.93
CA ASN A 195 -16.14 11.15 10.16
C ASN A 195 -17.06 11.13 11.41
N ALA A 196 -18.16 11.89 11.39
CA ALA A 196 -19.18 11.85 12.44
C ALA A 196 -19.98 10.53 12.50
N ARG A 197 -19.89 9.65 11.48
CA ARG A 197 -20.77 8.48 11.29
C ARG A 197 -20.03 7.16 11.03
N ILE A 198 -18.80 7.20 10.51
CA ILE A 198 -18.01 5.99 10.18
C ILE A 198 -17.69 5.11 11.40
N GLY A 199 -17.84 5.61 12.63
CA GLY A 199 -17.80 4.79 13.84
C GLY A 199 -19.02 3.87 14.02
N ASP A 200 -20.14 4.14 13.35
CA ASP A 200 -21.38 3.38 13.48
C ASP A 200 -21.33 2.07 12.68
N GLN A 201 -21.98 1.03 13.19
CA GLN A 201 -21.92 -0.31 12.58
C GLN A 201 -22.59 -0.39 11.20
N LYS A 202 -23.53 0.50 10.91
CA LYS A 202 -24.31 0.51 9.67
C LYS A 202 -24.58 1.94 9.19
N LEU A 203 -24.18 2.21 7.95
CA LEU A 203 -24.52 3.43 7.22
C LEU A 203 -25.44 3.11 6.06
N THR A 204 -26.34 4.02 5.73
CA THR A 204 -27.11 3.99 4.50
C THR A 204 -26.66 5.16 3.63
N PHE A 205 -26.17 4.85 2.44
CA PHE A 205 -25.80 5.83 1.43
C PHE A 205 -26.92 5.95 0.42
N ARG A 206 -27.26 7.19 0.03
CA ARG A 206 -28.18 7.48 -1.06
C ARG A 206 -27.50 8.38 -2.08
N PHE A 207 -27.73 8.11 -3.36
CA PHE A 207 -27.30 8.97 -4.45
C PHE A 207 -28.54 9.39 -5.22
N GLU A 208 -28.87 10.67 -5.18
CA GLU A 208 -30.06 11.24 -5.80
C GLU A 208 -29.67 11.83 -7.17
N PHE A 209 -30.43 11.46 -8.20
CA PHE A 209 -30.23 11.80 -9.61
C PHE A 209 -31.35 12.75 -10.01
N SER A 210 -31.03 13.91 -10.58
CA SER A 210 -32.02 14.88 -11.02
C SER A 210 -31.74 15.42 -12.43
N ARG A 211 -32.79 15.80 -13.15
CA ARG A 211 -32.72 16.63 -14.36
C ARG A 211 -33.95 17.53 -14.49
N ALA A 212 -33.77 18.75 -14.97
CA ALA A 212 -34.84 19.76 -15.06
C ALA A 212 -35.94 19.37 -16.06
N THR A 213 -35.59 18.74 -17.18
CA THR A 213 -36.53 18.27 -18.21
C THR A 213 -36.14 16.89 -18.75
N LEU A 214 -37.10 16.18 -19.37
CA LEU A 214 -36.84 14.89 -20.02
C LEU A 214 -35.92 15.01 -21.26
N SER A 215 -35.75 16.22 -21.80
CA SER A 215 -34.83 16.54 -22.90
C SER A 215 -33.40 16.81 -22.43
N ASP A 216 -33.18 17.08 -21.14
CA ASP A 216 -31.82 17.23 -20.61
C ASP A 216 -31.11 15.87 -20.55
N ALA A 217 -29.77 15.93 -20.65
CA ALA A 217 -28.93 14.75 -20.62
C ALA A 217 -29.19 13.90 -19.36
N ASN A 218 -29.17 12.57 -19.53
CA ASN A 218 -29.34 11.65 -18.42
C ASN A 218 -28.08 11.66 -17.53
N PRO A 219 -28.16 11.99 -16.22
CA PRO A 219 -27.01 11.95 -15.32
C PRO A 219 -26.54 10.50 -15.05
N ILE A 220 -25.25 10.21 -15.26
CA ILE A 220 -24.71 8.84 -15.19
C ILE A 220 -23.56 8.69 -14.17
N MET A 221 -23.74 7.78 -13.20
CA MET A 221 -22.74 7.36 -12.22
C MET A 221 -22.11 6.00 -12.59
N SER A 222 -20.82 5.83 -12.29
CA SER A 222 -20.16 4.52 -12.30
C SER A 222 -20.24 3.85 -10.94
N HIS A 223 -19.74 4.52 -9.90
CA HIS A 223 -19.66 3.99 -8.54
C HIS A 223 -19.38 5.10 -7.52
N PHE A 224 -19.57 4.77 -6.25
CA PHE A 224 -19.02 5.48 -5.10
C PHE A 224 -18.00 4.61 -4.38
N PHE A 225 -16.83 5.16 -4.08
CA PHE A 225 -15.77 4.53 -3.31
C PHE A 225 -15.60 5.28 -1.98
N LEU A 226 -15.40 4.54 -0.89
CA LEU A 226 -15.03 5.07 0.43
C LEU A 226 -13.99 4.14 1.03
N ARG A 227 -12.92 4.71 1.60
CA ARG A 227 -11.96 4.00 2.44
C ARG A 227 -11.89 4.67 3.80
N SER A 228 -11.93 3.88 4.86
CA SER A 228 -11.76 4.36 6.23
C SER A 228 -10.59 3.69 6.94
N LYS A 229 -10.02 4.40 7.91
CA LYS A 229 -8.86 3.95 8.68
C LYS A 229 -9.24 2.88 9.71
N LEU A 230 -8.34 1.90 9.89
CA LEU A 230 -8.30 0.91 10.97
C LEU A 230 -7.14 1.19 11.95
N MET A 231 -6.14 1.97 11.52
CA MET A 231 -5.00 2.47 12.31
C MET A 231 -4.69 3.93 11.92
N ASP A 232 -4.11 4.71 12.83
CA ASP A 232 -3.90 6.16 12.62
C ASP A 232 -2.82 6.45 11.56
N ASP A 233 -1.65 5.84 11.72
CA ASP A 233 -0.56 5.87 10.74
C ASP A 233 -0.72 4.71 9.75
N LEU A 234 -0.79 5.06 8.46
CA LEU A 234 -0.92 4.10 7.35
C LEU A 234 0.41 3.86 6.64
N ARG A 235 1.48 4.54 7.07
CA ARG A 235 2.81 4.44 6.47
C ARG A 235 3.51 3.20 7.02
N ILE A 236 4.06 2.41 6.10
CA ILE A 236 5.01 1.36 6.41
C ILE A 236 6.42 1.82 6.01
N ARG A 237 7.44 1.30 6.69
CA ARG A 237 8.84 1.55 6.32
C ARG A 237 9.37 0.38 5.52
N ILE A 238 10.01 0.69 4.40
CA ILE A 238 10.81 -0.26 3.64
C ILE A 238 12.27 0.16 3.68
N ASP A 239 13.17 -0.81 3.81
CA ASP A 239 14.61 -0.62 3.71
C ASP A 239 15.03 -0.81 2.23
N LEU A 240 15.67 0.20 1.62
CA LEU A 240 16.20 0.18 0.25
C LEU A 240 17.74 0.17 0.26
N PRO A 241 18.46 -0.72 -0.46
CA PRO A 241 19.92 -0.68 -0.54
C PRO A 241 20.45 0.58 -1.26
N ARG A 242 21.32 1.35 -0.61
CA ARG A 242 21.88 2.60 -1.17
C ARG A 242 22.76 2.38 -2.40
N ASP A 243 23.44 1.24 -2.49
CA ASP A 243 24.39 0.92 -3.58
C ASP A 243 23.72 0.72 -4.97
N ARG A 244 22.40 0.93 -5.10
CA ARG A 244 21.63 0.75 -6.34
C ARG A 244 20.83 1.98 -6.81
N GLU A 245 20.92 3.12 -6.14
CA GLU A 245 20.56 4.40 -6.77
C GLU A 245 21.67 4.84 -7.75
N SER A 246 21.93 4.01 -8.77
CA SER A 246 22.68 4.47 -9.92
C SER A 246 21.84 5.48 -10.66
N ILE A 247 22.35 6.70 -10.81
CA ILE A 247 21.77 7.73 -11.69
C ILE A 247 21.83 7.19 -13.13
N THR A 248 20.77 6.52 -13.57
CA THR A 248 20.59 6.14 -14.97
C THR A 248 20.29 7.38 -15.78
N LEU A 249 20.78 7.39 -17.01
CA LEU A 249 20.96 8.51 -17.95
C LEU A 249 19.66 9.22 -18.42
N ALA A 250 18.67 9.43 -17.56
CA ALA A 250 17.44 10.18 -17.81
C ALA A 250 17.72 11.63 -18.23
N GLU A 251 18.78 12.24 -17.67
CA GLU A 251 19.30 13.56 -18.06
C GLU A 251 19.73 13.65 -19.54
N PHE A 252 19.86 12.51 -20.23
CA PHE A 252 20.19 12.41 -21.66
C PHE A 252 19.02 11.91 -22.53
N GLY A 253 17.78 11.91 -22.00
CA GLY A 253 16.56 11.64 -22.79
C GLY A 253 16.26 10.17 -23.07
N ILE A 254 16.82 9.24 -22.28
CA ILE A 254 16.47 7.82 -22.32
C ILE A 254 15.34 7.57 -21.32
N TYR A 255 14.23 6.99 -21.77
CA TYR A 255 13.04 6.73 -20.93
C TYR A 255 13.28 5.54 -19.96
N ASP A 256 13.28 5.80 -18.65
CA ASP A 256 13.39 4.81 -17.55
C ASP A 256 12.16 3.88 -17.43
N SER A 257 11.93 3.08 -18.48
CA SER A 257 10.73 2.25 -18.64
C SER A 257 10.73 0.94 -17.82
N TRP A 258 11.85 0.57 -17.19
CA TRP A 258 12.03 -0.74 -16.55
C TRP A 258 12.91 -0.75 -15.28
N GLN A 259 13.01 0.37 -14.54
CA GLN A 259 13.79 0.38 -13.31
C GLN A 259 13.20 -0.60 -12.28
N THR A 260 14.05 -1.50 -11.77
CA THR A 260 13.73 -2.41 -10.66
C THR A 260 14.63 -2.10 -9.47
N ILE A 261 14.04 -2.13 -8.27
CA ILE A 261 14.77 -1.94 -7.01
C ILE A 261 14.47 -3.12 -6.08
N THR A 262 15.44 -3.44 -5.22
CA THR A 262 15.22 -4.39 -4.12
C THR A 262 14.73 -3.62 -2.91
N ALA A 263 13.70 -4.12 -2.24
CA ALA A 263 13.16 -3.54 -1.01
C ALA A 263 12.91 -4.63 0.03
N PHE A 264 13.11 -4.31 1.30
CA PHE A 264 12.81 -5.20 2.41
C PHE A 264 11.63 -4.64 3.21
N PHE A 265 10.59 -5.45 3.36
CA PHE A 265 9.46 -5.20 4.25
C PHE A 265 9.72 -5.93 5.57
N ASP A 266 9.43 -5.30 6.70
CA ASP A 266 9.55 -5.96 8.00
C ASP A 266 8.39 -6.95 8.26
N SER A 267 8.42 -7.60 9.43
CA SER A 267 7.39 -8.56 9.85
C SER A 267 6.03 -7.93 10.21
N SER A 268 5.89 -6.60 10.21
CA SER A 268 4.59 -5.93 10.45
C SER A 268 3.63 -6.11 9.28
N VAL A 269 4.15 -6.32 8.06
CA VAL A 269 3.37 -6.66 6.87
C VAL A 269 3.29 -8.18 6.78
N PRO A 270 2.13 -8.82 7.07
CA PRO A 270 2.06 -10.27 7.23
C PRO A 270 2.22 -11.04 5.90
N LYS A 271 1.93 -10.38 4.76
CA LYS A 271 2.00 -10.95 3.42
C LYS A 271 2.26 -9.85 2.39
N VAL A 272 3.29 -10.04 1.57
CA VAL A 272 3.52 -9.29 0.33
C VAL A 272 3.46 -10.29 -0.84
N GLY A 273 2.66 -9.98 -1.86
CA GLY A 273 2.48 -10.80 -3.06
C GLY A 273 2.82 -10.05 -4.36
N VAL A 274 2.97 -10.81 -5.44
CA VAL A 274 3.14 -10.25 -6.80
C VAL A 274 1.87 -9.50 -7.20
N GLU A 275 2.03 -8.37 -7.87
CA GLU A 275 0.98 -7.36 -8.16
C GLU A 275 0.44 -6.57 -6.96
N ASP A 276 0.96 -6.76 -5.74
CA ASP A 276 0.84 -5.72 -4.71
C ASP A 276 1.68 -4.48 -5.13
N PHE A 277 1.46 -3.31 -4.53
CA PHE A 277 2.25 -2.12 -4.84
C PHE A 277 2.47 -1.20 -3.63
N VAL A 278 3.48 -0.34 -3.72
CA VAL A 278 3.73 0.76 -2.77
C VAL A 278 3.65 2.11 -3.48
N PHE A 279 3.18 3.12 -2.76
CA PHE A 279 3.33 4.53 -3.10
C PHE A 279 4.41 5.13 -2.20
N ARG A 280 5.48 5.67 -2.81
CA ARG A 280 6.63 6.25 -2.11
C ARG A 280 6.32 7.70 -1.73
N CYS A 281 6.20 7.99 -0.43
CA CYS A 281 5.70 9.29 0.03
C CYS A 281 6.66 10.46 -0.26
N ARG A 282 7.96 10.19 -0.45
CA ARG A 282 9.01 11.20 -0.67
C ARG A 282 8.95 11.87 -2.03
N ASP A 283 8.65 11.12 -3.08
CA ASP A 283 8.67 11.55 -4.49
C ASP A 283 7.35 11.25 -5.24
N GLN A 284 6.38 10.65 -4.54
CA GLN A 284 5.03 10.33 -5.04
C GLN A 284 5.00 9.27 -6.16
N GLU A 285 6.03 8.44 -6.24
CA GLU A 285 6.12 7.36 -7.22
C GLU A 285 5.37 6.09 -6.79
N LEU A 286 4.83 5.38 -7.78
CA LEU A 286 4.19 4.08 -7.61
C LEU A 286 5.14 2.96 -8.04
N TRP A 287 5.29 1.93 -7.21
CA TRP A 287 6.20 0.81 -7.45
C TRP A 287 5.47 -0.52 -7.21
N LYS A 288 5.35 -1.37 -8.24
CA LYS A 288 4.66 -2.68 -8.12
C LYS A 288 5.62 -3.79 -7.74
N VAL A 289 5.18 -4.70 -6.89
CA VAL A 289 5.89 -5.92 -6.53
C VAL A 289 5.87 -6.88 -7.72
N VAL A 290 7.05 -7.23 -8.23
CA VAL A 290 7.22 -8.23 -9.29
C VAL A 290 7.72 -9.58 -8.75
N ASP A 291 8.38 -9.58 -7.59
CA ASP A 291 8.78 -10.79 -6.87
C ASP A 291 8.82 -10.52 -5.35
N SER A 292 8.57 -11.55 -4.54
CA SER A 292 8.52 -11.48 -3.07
C SER A 292 8.83 -12.85 -2.45
N SER A 293 9.87 -12.90 -1.61
CA SER A 293 10.30 -14.08 -0.87
C SER A 293 10.21 -13.85 0.64
N PRO A 294 9.41 -14.62 1.41
CA PRO A 294 9.32 -14.45 2.85
C PRO A 294 10.53 -15.05 3.56
N ASN A 295 11.30 -14.22 4.25
CA ASN A 295 12.43 -14.63 5.06
C ASN A 295 11.93 -15.17 6.42
N ARG A 296 12.17 -16.47 6.66
CA ARG A 296 11.62 -17.20 7.83
C ARG A 296 12.67 -18.02 8.58
N PRO A 297 13.69 -17.40 9.20
CA PRO A 297 14.61 -18.12 10.08
C PRO A 297 13.82 -18.82 11.20
N LEU A 298 14.07 -20.12 11.39
CA LEU A 298 13.35 -20.96 12.36
C LEU A 298 11.80 -20.93 12.21
N ASN A 299 11.29 -20.72 10.98
CA ASN A 299 9.87 -20.58 10.66
C ASN A 299 9.17 -19.34 11.28
N ILE A 300 9.94 -18.35 11.76
CA ILE A 300 9.42 -17.06 12.23
C ILE A 300 9.63 -16.03 11.13
N LEU A 301 8.57 -15.35 10.68
CA LEU A 301 8.67 -14.29 9.67
C LEU A 301 9.46 -13.09 10.24
N THR A 302 10.58 -12.75 9.60
CA THR A 302 11.39 -11.58 9.97
C THR A 302 11.32 -10.46 8.93
N SER A 303 11.27 -10.80 7.64
CA SER A 303 11.14 -9.86 6.53
C SER A 303 10.46 -10.50 5.32
N HIS A 304 10.03 -9.69 4.36
CA HIS A 304 9.89 -10.11 2.97
C HIS A 304 10.98 -9.42 2.15
N ASP A 305 11.73 -10.22 1.40
CA ASP A 305 12.78 -9.76 0.50
C ASP A 305 12.11 -9.63 -0.87
N THR A 306 12.00 -8.40 -1.39
CA THR A 306 11.12 -8.10 -2.53
C THR A 306 11.84 -7.39 -3.66
N THR A 307 11.36 -7.60 -4.88
CA THR A 307 11.73 -6.80 -6.06
C THR A 307 10.54 -5.97 -6.49
N LEU A 308 10.74 -4.65 -6.53
CA LEU A 308 9.77 -3.67 -6.99
C LEU A 308 10.15 -3.17 -8.40
N ARG A 309 9.18 -2.78 -9.21
CA ARG A 309 9.37 -2.16 -10.53
C ARG A 309 8.47 -0.92 -10.68
N LEU A 310 9.04 0.20 -11.10
CA LEU A 310 8.32 1.47 -11.28
C LEU A 310 7.05 1.29 -12.13
N VAL A 311 5.90 1.75 -11.64
CA VAL A 311 4.61 1.71 -12.33
C VAL A 311 4.64 2.67 -13.52
N GLN A 312 4.12 2.21 -14.65
CA GLN A 312 4.06 2.99 -15.88
C GLN A 312 2.70 3.71 -15.97
N THR A 313 2.68 4.90 -16.58
CA THR A 313 1.51 5.80 -16.60
C THR A 313 0.24 5.21 -17.24
N PHE A 314 0.37 4.15 -18.05
CA PHE A 314 -0.75 3.45 -18.67
C PHE A 314 -1.29 2.28 -17.83
N GLU A 315 -0.65 1.88 -16.73
CA GLU A 315 -1.06 0.73 -15.93
C GLU A 315 -2.15 1.10 -14.91
N PRO A 316 -3.10 0.19 -14.58
CA PRO A 316 -4.24 0.47 -13.68
C PRO A 316 -3.91 1.07 -12.33
N TYR A 317 -2.71 0.79 -11.79
CA TYR A 317 -2.26 1.25 -10.47
C TYR A 317 -2.38 2.77 -10.29
N VAL A 318 -2.16 3.55 -11.36
CA VAL A 318 -2.25 5.03 -11.30
C VAL A 318 -3.67 5.54 -11.02
N ASN A 319 -4.69 4.72 -11.24
CA ASN A 319 -6.09 5.05 -10.99
C ASN A 319 -6.54 4.73 -9.55
N VAL A 320 -5.73 4.01 -8.77
CA VAL A 320 -6.07 3.62 -7.40
C VAL A 320 -5.96 4.85 -6.48
N PRO A 321 -7.02 5.23 -5.74
CA PRO A 321 -6.95 6.35 -4.82
C PRO A 321 -5.89 6.13 -3.73
N VAL A 322 -4.86 6.98 -3.70
CA VAL A 322 -3.80 6.93 -2.67
C VAL A 322 -4.32 7.40 -1.30
N GLY A 323 -5.22 8.38 -1.30
CA GLY A 323 -5.78 9.00 -0.10
C GLY A 323 -4.93 10.16 0.41
N GLN A 324 -5.09 10.53 1.68
CA GLN A 324 -4.24 11.54 2.31
C GLN A 324 -2.85 10.94 2.59
N THR A 325 -1.80 11.71 2.30
CA THR A 325 -0.38 11.32 2.39
C THR A 325 0.31 11.93 3.59
#